data_AF-A0A6S7JY67-F1
#
_entry.id   AF-A0A6S7JY67-F1
#
_cell.length_a   1.000
_cell.length_b   1.000
_cell.length_c   1.000
_cell.angle_alpha   90.00
_cell.angle_beta   90.00
_cell.angle_gamma   90.00
#
_symmetry.space_group_name_H-M   'P 1'
#
loop_
_entity.id
_entity.type
_entity.pdbx_description
1 polymer ?
#
loop_
_entity_poly.entity_id
_entity_poly.type
_entity_poly.pdbx_seq_one_letter_code
_entity_poly.pdbx_strand_id
1 'polypeptide(L)'
;MSEETMGKSVTPSSTDCEAVCTGDIKSFCHQADVGQLANWIPIMATNVEEATNLNPVARVILVGLYDPDSHFHLLAGMHYILKSIWHDVLTYYKSRIKNGDSVDLRYSVDLNFVKVKWGHFYTDLDSHSDWLVRFPEPSDIDINMMPFVMAKRFEETKLPDYLRTYWDQILAQCIVSSEVGKIGYLTVLESYVEKGSTQRTPGIHTESPGVVMLKGITKGKVSTTTRHNAWGGGFATTQELKGGIYMASNVPNSCKVWNCKILPPDDNSPDVIGEHGDIEQLRAFLPSSCEVMDANIVYWLTDRTPHEALPLSEGTYRQFVRVVTSQLTYWHEEHNTKNPLGVVPDPNITKIIKGSKFDGSSCYVVDP
;
A
#
# COMPACT_ATOMS: atom_id res chain seq x y z
N MET A 1 51.06 43.10 16.73
CA MET A 1 50.98 42.16 17.88
C MET A 1 49.68 42.49 18.58
N SER A 2 48.60 41.73 18.48
CA SER A 2 48.43 40.28 18.34
C SER A 2 47.18 39.96 17.52
N GLU A 3 47.30 38.96 16.67
CA GLU A 3 46.21 38.27 15.95
C GLU A 3 45.45 37.33 16.90
N GLU A 4 44.14 37.16 16.67
CA GLU A 4 43.40 35.90 16.88
C GLU A 4 42.01 36.03 16.19
N THR A 5 41.95 35.66 14.91
CA THR A 5 41.27 34.46 14.33
C THR A 5 39.75 34.38 14.49
N MET A 6 39.06 34.84 13.43
CA MET A 6 37.69 34.47 13.07
C MET A 6 37.60 32.98 12.70
N GLY A 7 36.75 32.23 13.40
CA GLY A 7 36.33 30.88 13.02
C GLY A 7 35.31 30.94 11.88
N LYS A 8 35.68 30.37 10.72
CA LYS A 8 34.80 30.14 9.58
C LYS A 8 33.91 28.92 9.85
N SER A 9 32.60 29.06 9.66
CA SER A 9 31.66 27.94 9.61
C SER A 9 31.87 27.15 8.31
N VAL A 10 32.20 25.88 8.42
CA VAL A 10 32.26 24.95 7.29
C VAL A 10 30.88 24.33 7.11
N THR A 11 30.26 24.59 5.97
CA THR A 11 29.11 23.84 5.47
C THR A 11 29.58 22.50 4.90
N PRO A 12 28.93 21.35 5.19
CA PRO A 12 29.27 20.11 4.52
C PRO A 12 28.72 20.14 3.09
N SER A 13 29.61 19.91 2.13
CA SER A 13 29.31 19.78 0.70
C SER A 13 28.46 18.54 0.41
N SER A 14 27.47 18.74 -0.46
CA SER A 14 26.46 17.78 -0.91
C SER A 14 26.97 16.80 -1.97
N THR A 15 27.93 15.96 -1.65
CA THR A 15 28.40 14.89 -2.53
C THR A 15 28.76 13.69 -1.69
N ASP A 16 27.78 12.83 -1.39
CA ASP A 16 27.95 11.43 -0.99
C ASP A 16 26.54 10.80 -0.76
N CYS A 17 25.75 10.65 -1.83
CA CYS A 17 24.49 9.88 -1.79
C CYS A 17 24.15 9.15 -3.11
N GLU A 18 25.05 9.09 -4.10
CA GLU A 18 24.73 8.54 -5.43
C GLU A 18 25.17 7.09 -5.67
N ALA A 19 25.66 6.34 -4.68
CA ALA A 19 26.29 5.03 -4.93
C ALA A 19 25.60 3.79 -4.35
N VAL A 20 24.40 3.87 -3.75
CA VAL A 20 23.80 2.70 -3.04
C VAL A 20 22.48 2.19 -3.64
N CYS A 21 21.87 2.85 -4.62
CA CYS A 21 20.55 2.44 -5.15
C CYS A 21 20.50 2.14 -6.66
N THR A 22 21.65 1.90 -7.30
CA THR A 22 21.69 1.33 -8.65
C THR A 22 22.26 -0.08 -8.55
N GLY A 23 21.37 -1.08 -8.54
CA GLY A 23 21.75 -2.44 -8.92
C GLY A 23 22.17 -2.44 -10.39
N ASP A 24 23.35 -1.91 -10.66
CA ASP A 24 23.91 -1.78 -11.99
C ASP A 24 24.45 -3.16 -12.37
N ILE A 25 23.72 -3.87 -13.25
CA ILE A 25 24.16 -5.14 -13.86
C ILE A 25 25.59 -5.06 -14.43
N LYS A 26 26.11 -3.84 -14.67
CA LYS A 26 27.51 -3.60 -15.05
C LYS A 26 28.53 -4.14 -14.03
N SER A 27 28.27 -4.08 -12.71
CA SER A 27 29.19 -4.66 -11.72
C SER A 27 29.14 -6.20 -11.76
N PHE A 28 27.98 -6.77 -12.05
CA PHE A 28 27.76 -8.21 -12.21
C PHE A 28 28.47 -8.79 -13.44
N CYS A 29 28.46 -8.08 -14.56
CA CYS A 29 28.99 -8.60 -15.83
C CYS A 29 30.51 -8.45 -15.98
N HIS A 30 31.18 -7.56 -15.23
CA HIS A 30 32.61 -7.31 -15.41
C HIS A 30 33.54 -8.21 -14.57
N GLN A 31 33.02 -8.95 -13.59
CA GLN A 31 33.81 -9.85 -12.73
C GLN A 31 33.56 -11.35 -13.00
N ALA A 32 32.74 -11.68 -14.00
CA ALA A 32 32.40 -13.04 -14.36
C ALA A 32 33.49 -13.68 -15.24
N ASP A 33 34.65 -14.00 -14.65
CA ASP A 33 35.52 -15.04 -15.22
C ASP A 33 34.86 -16.40 -14.94
N VAL A 34 34.68 -17.21 -15.98
CA VAL A 34 33.84 -18.43 -15.98
C VAL A 34 34.33 -19.46 -14.93
N GLY A 35 35.58 -19.33 -14.47
CA GLY A 35 36.15 -20.16 -13.40
C GLY A 35 35.92 -19.69 -11.96
N GLN A 36 35.49 -18.43 -11.70
CA GLN A 36 35.31 -17.92 -10.33
C GLN A 36 33.86 -17.96 -9.82
N LEU A 37 32.87 -18.12 -10.70
CA LEU A 37 31.43 -18.09 -10.34
C LEU A 37 30.89 -19.39 -9.75
N ALA A 38 31.60 -20.53 -9.89
CA ALA A 38 31.24 -21.78 -9.20
C ALA A 38 31.31 -21.65 -7.66
N ASN A 39 32.02 -20.63 -7.16
CA ASN A 39 32.13 -20.32 -5.74
C ASN A 39 31.00 -19.40 -5.22
N TRP A 40 30.08 -18.93 -6.06
CA TRP A 40 29.05 -17.95 -5.66
C TRP A 40 27.73 -18.57 -5.18
N ILE A 41 27.45 -19.83 -5.54
CA ILE A 41 26.28 -20.56 -5.04
C ILE A 41 26.35 -20.72 -3.50
N PRO A 42 27.51 -21.04 -2.88
CA PRO A 42 27.66 -20.98 -1.43
C PRO A 42 27.54 -19.56 -0.86
N ILE A 43 28.03 -18.53 -1.57
CA ILE A 43 28.06 -17.14 -1.08
C ILE A 43 26.66 -16.52 -1.02
N MET A 44 25.82 -16.76 -2.03
CA MET A 44 24.40 -16.36 -2.02
C MET A 44 23.58 -17.15 -1.00
N ALA A 45 24.01 -18.37 -0.63
CA ALA A 45 23.41 -19.14 0.45
C ALA A 45 23.84 -18.66 1.85
N THR A 46 24.98 -17.99 1.98
CA THR A 46 25.49 -17.48 3.27
C THR A 46 25.17 -16.02 3.55
N ASN A 47 24.82 -15.21 2.54
CA ASN A 47 24.51 -13.78 2.71
C ASN A 47 23.02 -13.50 2.51
N VAL A 48 22.21 -13.95 3.48
CA VAL A 48 20.74 -13.83 3.47
C VAL A 48 20.29 -12.38 3.27
N GLU A 49 21.02 -11.39 3.80
CA GLU A 49 20.69 -9.96 3.68
C GLU A 49 20.83 -9.39 2.25
N GLU A 50 21.81 -9.83 1.46
CA GLU A 50 21.98 -9.35 0.08
C GLU A 50 20.97 -10.01 -0.87
N ALA A 51 20.64 -11.29 -0.63
CA ALA A 51 19.62 -12.00 -1.40
C ALA A 51 18.20 -11.45 -1.15
N THR A 52 17.93 -10.87 0.03
CA THR A 52 16.65 -10.21 0.34
C THR A 52 16.49 -8.82 -0.29
N ASN A 53 17.58 -8.17 -0.69
CA ASN A 53 17.56 -6.82 -1.27
C ASN A 53 17.43 -6.81 -2.80
N LEU A 54 17.52 -7.97 -3.45
CA LEU A 54 17.36 -8.05 -4.90
C LEU A 54 15.89 -7.88 -5.28
N ASN A 55 15.64 -7.08 -6.34
CA ASN A 55 14.30 -6.98 -6.92
C ASN A 55 13.72 -8.39 -7.20
N PRO A 56 12.49 -8.69 -6.77
CA PRO A 56 11.96 -10.05 -6.84
C PRO A 56 11.88 -10.60 -8.28
N VAL A 57 11.68 -9.74 -9.28
CA VAL A 57 11.69 -10.15 -10.69
C VAL A 57 13.10 -10.40 -11.21
N ALA A 58 14.08 -9.58 -10.81
CA ALA A 58 15.47 -9.88 -11.12
C ALA A 58 15.90 -11.22 -10.52
N ARG A 59 15.44 -11.54 -9.29
CA ARG A 59 15.69 -12.83 -8.64
C ARG A 59 15.12 -13.99 -9.47
N VAL A 60 13.88 -13.89 -9.95
CA VAL A 60 13.26 -14.93 -10.80
C VAL A 60 14.05 -15.12 -12.10
N ILE A 61 14.46 -14.04 -12.77
CA ILE A 61 15.27 -14.11 -13.98
C ILE A 61 16.60 -14.81 -13.70
N LEU A 62 17.28 -14.44 -12.61
CA LEU A 62 18.56 -15.06 -12.25
C LEU A 62 18.41 -16.55 -11.90
N VAL A 63 17.42 -16.92 -11.09
CA VAL A 63 17.14 -18.33 -10.79
C VAL A 63 16.86 -19.10 -12.08
N GLY A 64 16.03 -18.55 -12.95
CA GLY A 64 15.69 -19.17 -14.23
C GLY A 64 16.87 -19.31 -15.19
N LEU A 65 17.91 -18.49 -15.09
CA LEU A 65 19.13 -18.62 -15.89
C LEU A 65 19.99 -19.82 -15.48
N TYR A 66 19.97 -20.17 -14.20
CA TYR A 66 20.76 -21.27 -13.63
C TYR A 66 20.00 -22.58 -13.49
N ASP A 67 18.68 -22.58 -13.68
CA ASP A 67 17.85 -23.78 -13.71
C ASP A 67 17.81 -24.38 -15.12
N PRO A 68 18.40 -25.56 -15.37
CA PRO A 68 18.42 -26.19 -16.70
C PRO A 68 17.03 -26.48 -17.28
N ASP A 69 16.00 -26.59 -16.42
CA ASP A 69 14.63 -26.87 -16.83
C ASP A 69 13.84 -25.59 -17.18
N SER A 70 14.41 -24.41 -16.90
CA SER A 70 13.78 -23.12 -17.17
C SER A 70 14.08 -22.62 -18.60
N HIS A 71 13.08 -22.03 -19.25
CA HIS A 71 13.28 -21.37 -20.56
C HIS A 71 14.30 -20.22 -20.51
N PHE A 72 14.50 -19.58 -19.35
CA PHE A 72 15.52 -18.55 -19.19
C PHE A 72 16.94 -19.12 -19.31
N HIS A 73 17.16 -20.41 -19.08
CA HIS A 73 18.47 -21.05 -19.23
C HIS A 73 19.04 -20.91 -20.64
N LEU A 74 18.16 -20.88 -21.65
CA LEU A 74 18.54 -20.65 -23.06
C LEU A 74 19.20 -19.28 -23.28
N LEU A 75 18.99 -18.34 -22.36
CA LEU A 75 19.57 -17.00 -22.39
C LEU A 75 20.87 -16.90 -21.57
N ALA A 76 21.35 -18.00 -20.99
CA ALA A 76 22.62 -18.01 -20.26
C ALA A 76 23.78 -17.57 -21.17
N GLY A 77 24.55 -16.58 -20.70
CA GLY A 77 25.62 -15.95 -21.49
C GLY A 77 25.17 -14.88 -22.50
N MET A 78 23.86 -14.75 -22.75
CA MET A 78 23.28 -13.74 -23.66
C MET A 78 23.03 -12.40 -22.95
N HIS A 79 24.08 -11.82 -22.37
CA HIS A 79 24.01 -10.63 -21.51
C HIS A 79 23.32 -9.42 -22.16
N TYR A 80 23.46 -9.22 -23.47
CA TYR A 80 22.80 -8.11 -24.18
C TYR A 80 21.28 -8.30 -24.29
N ILE A 81 20.82 -9.54 -24.48
CA ILE A 81 19.38 -9.86 -24.50
C ILE A 81 18.81 -9.68 -23.10
N LEU A 82 19.48 -10.21 -22.08
CA LEU A 82 19.06 -10.06 -20.69
C LEU A 82 18.99 -8.59 -20.26
N LYS A 83 19.98 -7.79 -20.67
CA LYS A 83 19.97 -6.35 -20.44
C LYS A 83 18.79 -5.66 -21.13
N SER A 84 18.43 -6.07 -22.36
CA SER A 84 17.26 -5.54 -23.06
C SER A 84 15.97 -5.91 -22.35
N ILE A 85 15.79 -7.19 -21.99
CA ILE A 85 14.62 -7.66 -21.25
C ILE A 85 14.47 -6.89 -19.94
N TRP A 86 15.57 -6.75 -19.18
CA TRP A 86 15.54 -6.00 -17.93
C TRP A 86 15.21 -4.53 -18.14
N HIS A 87 15.79 -3.90 -19.17
CA HIS A 87 15.46 -2.52 -19.52
C HIS A 87 13.97 -2.33 -19.84
N ASP A 88 13.36 -3.26 -20.57
CA ASP A 88 11.94 -3.22 -20.91
C ASP A 88 11.06 -3.40 -19.66
N VAL A 89 11.42 -4.31 -18.75
CA VAL A 89 10.74 -4.50 -17.45
C VAL A 89 10.80 -3.20 -16.62
N LEU A 90 11.98 -2.60 -16.49
CA LEU A 90 12.16 -1.35 -15.75
C LEU A 90 11.36 -0.19 -16.37
N THR A 91 11.35 -0.12 -17.70
CA THR A 91 10.61 0.91 -18.45
C THR A 91 9.11 0.74 -18.23
N TYR A 92 8.64 -0.50 -18.28
CA TYR A 92 7.25 -0.84 -17.98
C TYR A 92 6.88 -0.45 -16.55
N TYR A 93 7.65 -0.85 -15.53
CA TYR A 93 7.35 -0.48 -14.14
C TYR A 93 7.28 1.03 -13.90
N LYS A 94 8.22 1.79 -14.47
CA LYS A 94 8.19 3.26 -14.39
C LYS A 94 6.93 3.84 -15.05
N SER A 95 6.47 3.28 -16.17
CA SER A 95 5.27 3.77 -16.85
C SER A 95 3.98 3.51 -16.06
N ARG A 96 4.03 2.63 -15.05
CA ARG A 96 2.88 2.31 -14.18
C ARG A 96 2.75 3.21 -12.95
N ILE A 97 3.67 4.14 -12.73
CA ILE A 97 3.64 5.05 -11.59
C ILE A 97 3.28 6.46 -12.07
N LYS A 98 2.19 7.01 -11.55
CA LYS A 98 1.80 8.41 -11.76
C LYS A 98 2.08 9.22 -10.51
N ASN A 99 2.99 10.19 -10.59
CA ASN A 99 3.30 11.09 -9.47
C ASN A 99 2.18 12.12 -9.27
N GLY A 100 1.87 12.45 -8.01
CA GLY A 100 0.84 13.44 -7.65
C GLY A 100 1.24 14.90 -7.91
N ASP A 101 2.53 15.15 -8.16
CA ASP A 101 3.07 16.50 -8.33
C ASP A 101 2.97 17.03 -9.77
N SER A 102 2.35 16.27 -10.69
CA SER A 102 2.07 16.78 -12.04
C SER A 102 0.96 17.83 -11.96
N VAL A 103 1.35 19.09 -11.81
CA VAL A 103 0.43 20.23 -11.93
C VAL A 103 -0.06 20.30 -13.36
N ASP A 104 -1.22 19.71 -13.65
CA ASP A 104 -1.97 20.10 -14.83
C ASP A 104 -2.57 21.48 -14.54
N LEU A 105 -2.02 22.52 -15.18
CA LEU A 105 -2.37 23.94 -14.99
C LEU A 105 -3.84 24.26 -15.29
N ARG A 106 -4.67 23.26 -15.63
CA ARG A 106 -6.08 23.36 -15.99
C ARG A 106 -7.00 22.57 -15.07
N TYR A 107 -6.92 22.77 -13.75
CA TYR A 107 -8.02 22.54 -12.76
C TYR A 107 -7.98 21.33 -11.79
N SER A 108 -6.90 20.55 -11.67
CA SER A 108 -6.84 19.56 -10.57
C SER A 108 -5.42 19.19 -10.16
N VAL A 109 -5.12 19.28 -8.86
CA VAL A 109 -3.99 18.57 -8.27
C VAL A 109 -4.49 17.13 -8.05
N ASP A 110 -3.89 16.16 -8.74
CA ASP A 110 -4.16 14.74 -8.50
C ASP A 110 -3.52 14.33 -7.18
N LEU A 111 -4.17 14.67 -6.07
CA LEU A 111 -3.74 14.24 -4.74
C LEU A 111 -4.00 12.74 -4.60
N ASN A 112 -2.92 11.98 -4.38
CA ASN A 112 -3.01 10.55 -4.11
C ASN A 112 -3.10 10.25 -2.61
N PHE A 113 -2.73 11.23 -1.78
CA PHE A 113 -3.02 11.24 -0.36
C PHE A 113 -3.19 12.68 0.15
N VAL A 114 -3.87 12.86 1.29
CA VAL A 114 -3.94 14.14 1.99
C VAL A 114 -4.20 13.93 3.48
N LYS A 115 -3.72 14.83 4.34
CA LYS A 115 -4.15 14.90 5.74
C LYS A 115 -5.60 15.41 5.80
N VAL A 116 -6.41 14.87 6.69
CA VAL A 116 -7.84 15.21 6.81
C VAL A 116 -8.08 15.96 8.12
N LYS A 117 -8.74 17.12 8.01
CA LYS A 117 -9.21 17.92 9.14
C LYS A 117 -10.73 17.85 9.25
N TRP A 118 -11.25 18.01 10.46
CA TRP A 118 -12.68 18.10 10.71
C TRP A 118 -13.28 19.29 9.94
N GLY A 119 -14.19 19.00 8.99
CA GLY A 119 -15.01 20.00 8.31
C GLY A 119 -14.37 20.82 7.19
N HIS A 120 -13.06 20.70 6.87
CA HIS A 120 -12.40 21.54 5.86
C HIS A 120 -11.22 20.87 5.11
N PHE A 121 -10.92 21.42 3.92
CA PHE A 121 -9.68 21.18 3.18
C PHE A 121 -8.52 21.98 3.79
N TYR A 122 -7.32 21.46 3.60
CA TYR A 122 -6.05 22.10 3.94
C TYR A 122 -6.02 23.57 3.52
N THR A 123 -5.76 24.46 4.49
CA THR A 123 -5.28 25.81 4.22
C THR A 123 -3.93 25.99 4.91
N ASP A 124 -2.99 26.72 4.29
CA ASP A 124 -1.64 26.98 4.85
C ASP A 124 -1.64 27.77 6.19
N LEU A 125 -2.82 28.01 6.78
CA LEU A 125 -3.04 28.76 8.01
C LEU A 125 -3.43 27.87 9.21
N ASP A 126 -3.56 26.56 9.01
CA ASP A 126 -4.00 25.64 10.07
C ASP A 126 -2.86 25.30 11.04
N SER A 127 -3.17 25.32 12.34
CA SER A 127 -2.22 24.89 13.37
C SER A 127 -2.17 23.36 13.45
N HIS A 128 -1.04 22.78 13.85
CA HIS A 128 -0.90 21.32 13.95
C HIS A 128 -1.97 20.67 14.86
N SER A 129 -2.37 21.36 15.94
CA SER A 129 -3.43 20.89 16.85
C SER A 129 -4.80 20.71 16.20
N ASP A 130 -5.06 21.38 15.08
CA ASP A 130 -6.35 21.30 14.40
C ASP A 130 -6.55 19.97 13.64
N TRP A 131 -5.48 19.19 13.47
CA TRP A 131 -5.47 17.92 12.75
C TRP A 131 -5.55 16.71 13.70
N LEU A 132 -5.43 16.95 15.00
CA LEU A 132 -5.32 15.90 16.00
C LEU A 132 -6.69 15.31 16.33
N VAL A 133 -6.85 14.02 16.05
CA VAL A 133 -7.93 13.21 16.60
C VAL A 133 -7.54 12.62 17.96
N ARG A 134 -8.52 12.14 18.71
CA ARG A 134 -8.27 11.46 19.99
C ARG A 134 -8.68 10.00 19.89
N PHE A 135 -7.73 9.10 20.05
CA PHE A 135 -8.06 7.70 20.24
C PHE A 135 -8.70 7.51 21.62
N PRO A 136 -9.76 6.68 21.75
CA PRO A 136 -10.29 6.30 23.05
C PRO A 136 -9.27 5.48 23.83
N GLU A 137 -9.53 5.29 25.12
CA GLU A 137 -8.79 4.31 25.91
C GLU A 137 -8.88 2.92 25.24
N PRO A 138 -7.75 2.21 25.07
CA PRO A 138 -7.77 0.90 24.44
C PRO A 138 -8.65 -0.12 25.15
N SER A 139 -9.26 -1.01 24.37
CA SER A 139 -10.15 -2.07 24.84
C SER A 139 -9.98 -3.38 24.07
N ASP A 140 -8.80 -3.59 23.47
CA ASP A 140 -8.44 -4.78 22.68
C ASP A 140 -9.42 -5.08 21.53
N ILE A 141 -9.89 -4.03 20.85
CA ILE A 141 -10.79 -4.16 19.69
C ILE A 141 -10.03 -4.75 18.49
N ASP A 142 -10.57 -5.85 17.96
CA ASP A 142 -10.15 -6.47 16.70
C ASP A 142 -11.34 -6.57 15.74
N ILE A 143 -11.42 -5.59 14.84
CA ILE A 143 -12.42 -5.51 13.78
C ILE A 143 -11.68 -5.37 12.46
N ASN A 144 -11.98 -6.24 11.50
CA ASN A 144 -11.46 -6.14 10.15
C ASN A 144 -12.59 -5.98 9.13
N MET A 145 -12.61 -4.86 8.40
CA MET A 145 -13.55 -4.60 7.30
C MET A 145 -15.03 -4.81 7.63
N MET A 146 -15.49 -4.46 8.83
CA MET A 146 -16.89 -4.58 9.25
C MET A 146 -17.79 -3.60 8.48
N PRO A 147 -18.83 -4.08 7.79
CA PRO A 147 -19.74 -3.20 7.07
C PRO A 147 -20.55 -2.32 8.04
N PHE A 148 -20.75 -1.05 7.72
CA PHE A 148 -21.59 -0.12 8.49
C PHE A 148 -22.23 0.91 7.56
N VAL A 149 -23.33 1.53 8.00
CA VAL A 149 -23.95 2.61 7.24
C VAL A 149 -23.16 3.89 7.47
N MET A 150 -22.66 4.49 6.39
CA MET A 150 -21.99 5.78 6.45
C MET A 150 -23.04 6.87 6.65
N ALA A 151 -23.34 7.23 7.90
CA ALA A 151 -24.35 8.22 8.24
C ALA A 151 -23.76 9.44 8.96
N LYS A 152 -24.50 10.54 9.10
CA LYS A 152 -24.00 11.72 9.85
C LYS A 152 -24.26 11.63 11.35
N ARG A 153 -25.12 10.70 11.79
CA ARG A 153 -25.49 10.46 13.18
C ARG A 153 -25.16 9.04 13.57
N PHE A 154 -24.60 8.84 14.77
CA PHE A 154 -24.16 7.53 15.23
C PHE A 154 -25.29 6.49 15.19
N GLU A 155 -26.50 6.87 15.59
CA GLU A 155 -27.66 5.98 15.69
C GLU A 155 -28.09 5.41 14.32
N GLU A 156 -27.76 6.13 13.24
CA GLU A 156 -28.04 5.74 11.86
C GLU A 156 -26.93 4.86 11.27
N THR A 157 -25.74 4.85 11.86
CA THR A 157 -24.57 4.12 11.34
C THR A 157 -24.68 2.60 11.47
N LYS A 158 -25.50 2.13 12.42
CA LYS A 158 -25.54 0.73 12.84
C LYS A 158 -24.17 0.21 13.28
N LEU A 159 -23.32 1.08 13.83
CA LEU A 159 -22.15 0.66 14.58
C LEU A 159 -22.58 0.20 15.99
N PRO A 160 -21.95 -0.83 16.57
CA PRO A 160 -22.13 -1.21 17.97
C PRO A 160 -21.80 -0.05 18.94
N ASP A 161 -22.51 0.04 20.07
CA ASP A 161 -22.35 1.15 21.03
C ASP A 161 -20.92 1.30 21.58
N TYR A 162 -20.15 0.21 21.68
CA TYR A 162 -18.75 0.28 22.13
C TYR A 162 -17.83 1.04 21.15
N LEU A 163 -18.28 1.30 19.92
CA LEU A 163 -17.58 2.13 18.93
C LEU A 163 -18.01 3.60 18.94
N ARG A 164 -18.90 4.01 19.86
CA ARG A 164 -19.38 5.40 19.93
C ARG A 164 -18.25 6.40 20.11
N THR A 165 -17.28 6.12 20.98
CA THR A 165 -16.16 7.04 21.20
C THR A 165 -15.25 7.13 19.96
N TYR A 166 -15.03 6.02 19.26
CA TYR A 166 -14.34 6.03 17.96
C TYR A 166 -15.09 6.88 16.94
N TRP A 167 -16.41 6.76 16.90
CA TRP A 167 -17.25 7.57 16.01
C TRP A 167 -17.10 9.07 16.26
N ASP A 168 -17.29 9.48 17.51
CA ASP A 168 -17.28 10.88 17.91
C ASP A 168 -15.92 11.54 17.69
N GLN A 169 -14.82 10.80 17.90
CA GLN A 169 -13.47 11.34 17.87
C GLN A 169 -12.76 11.18 16.50
N ILE A 170 -13.12 10.17 15.71
CA ILE A 170 -12.37 9.79 14.50
C ILE A 170 -13.27 9.54 13.30
N LEU A 171 -14.31 8.71 13.41
CA LEU A 171 -14.99 8.20 12.20
C LEU A 171 -15.94 9.23 11.57
N ALA A 172 -16.59 10.08 12.37
CA ALA A 172 -17.60 11.02 11.86
C ALA A 172 -17.06 11.96 10.76
N GLN A 173 -15.77 12.33 10.84
CA GLN A 173 -15.13 13.20 9.83
C GLN A 173 -14.74 12.46 8.54
N CYS A 174 -14.67 11.12 8.58
CA CYS A 174 -14.39 10.30 7.40
C CYS A 174 -15.63 10.16 6.50
N ILE A 175 -16.81 10.60 6.95
CA ILE A 175 -18.07 10.48 6.21
C ILE A 175 -18.27 11.70 5.33
N VAL A 176 -17.82 11.64 4.08
CA VAL A 176 -18.08 12.69 3.08
C VAL A 176 -19.51 12.62 2.56
N SER A 177 -20.05 13.76 2.10
CA SER A 177 -21.46 13.88 1.68
C SER A 177 -21.85 12.88 0.57
N SER A 178 -20.92 12.57 -0.33
CA SER A 178 -21.12 11.60 -1.42
C SER A 178 -21.27 10.15 -0.96
N GLU A 179 -20.89 9.85 0.29
CA GLU A 179 -20.92 8.51 0.87
C GLU A 179 -22.08 8.31 1.86
N VAL A 180 -22.83 9.38 2.18
CA VAL A 180 -23.94 9.30 3.13
C VAL A 180 -25.00 8.30 2.66
N GLY A 181 -25.37 7.37 3.55
CA GLY A 181 -26.35 6.32 3.31
C GLY A 181 -25.80 5.05 2.64
N LYS A 182 -24.54 5.05 2.19
CA LYS A 182 -23.89 3.88 1.60
C LYS A 182 -23.25 2.99 2.65
N ILE A 183 -22.83 1.79 2.25
CA ILE A 183 -22.13 0.84 3.13
C ILE A 183 -20.63 1.08 3.08
N GLY A 184 -20.05 1.56 4.17
CA GLY A 184 -18.59 1.63 4.36
C GLY A 184 -18.07 0.43 5.14
N TYR A 185 -16.75 0.29 5.23
CA TYR A 185 -16.09 -0.85 5.88
C TYR A 185 -15.06 -0.36 6.89
N LEU A 186 -15.25 -0.73 8.15
CA LEU A 186 -14.44 -0.29 9.28
C LEU A 186 -13.43 -1.37 9.69
N THR A 187 -12.20 -0.95 9.91
CA THR A 187 -11.17 -1.73 10.60
C THR A 187 -10.73 -0.94 11.83
N VAL A 188 -10.72 -1.60 12.99
CA VAL A 188 -10.13 -1.10 14.23
C VAL A 188 -9.28 -2.25 14.76
N LEU A 189 -7.98 -2.02 14.90
CA LEU A 189 -7.05 -3.02 15.42
C LEU A 189 -6.25 -2.41 16.57
N GLU A 190 -6.50 -2.95 17.75
CA GLU A 190 -5.84 -2.57 18.99
C GLU A 190 -4.99 -3.74 19.47
N SER A 191 -3.68 -3.54 19.58
CA SER A 191 -2.79 -4.59 20.09
C SER A 191 -1.48 -4.02 20.59
N TYR A 192 -0.82 -4.76 21.48
CA TYR A 192 0.60 -4.54 21.73
C TYR A 192 1.42 -4.91 20.49
N VAL A 193 2.41 -4.10 20.14
CA VAL A 193 3.32 -4.33 19.03
C VAL A 193 4.73 -4.27 19.59
N GLU A 194 5.50 -5.33 19.36
CA GLU A 194 6.88 -5.40 19.83
C GLU A 194 7.80 -4.44 19.06
N LYS A 195 8.88 -4.01 19.71
CA LYS A 195 9.95 -3.25 19.06
C LYS A 195 10.50 -4.03 17.87
N GLY A 196 10.69 -3.36 16.74
CA GLY A 196 11.19 -3.95 15.51
C GLY A 196 10.16 -4.76 14.73
N SER A 197 8.92 -4.84 15.20
CA SER A 197 7.81 -5.51 14.51
C SER A 197 6.80 -4.50 13.95
N THR A 198 5.98 -4.97 13.02
CA THR A 198 4.85 -4.23 12.44
C THR A 198 3.54 -4.88 12.90
N GLN A 199 2.49 -4.08 13.11
CA GLN A 199 1.13 -4.61 13.39
C GLN A 199 0.44 -5.15 12.13
N ARG A 200 0.95 -4.79 10.95
CA ARG A 200 0.36 -5.06 9.63
C ARG A 200 1.41 -5.68 8.72
N THR A 201 0.97 -6.17 7.55
CA THR A 201 1.84 -6.82 6.57
C THR A 201 3.06 -5.95 6.24
N PRO A 202 4.28 -6.49 6.36
CA PRO A 202 5.49 -5.77 5.95
C PRO A 202 5.56 -5.65 4.41
N GLY A 203 6.45 -4.78 3.93
CA GLY A 203 6.61 -4.52 2.50
C GLY A 203 5.65 -3.47 1.96
N ILE A 204 5.96 -2.97 0.77
CA ILE A 204 5.16 -1.93 0.12
C ILE A 204 3.94 -2.57 -0.55
N HIS A 205 2.77 -2.04 -0.23
CA HIS A 205 1.53 -2.47 -0.84
C HIS A 205 0.60 -1.30 -1.17
N THR A 206 -0.45 -1.63 -1.90
CA THR A 206 -1.64 -0.80 -2.09
C THR A 206 -2.85 -1.49 -1.48
N GLU A 207 -3.94 -0.76 -1.23
CA GLU A 207 -5.16 -1.34 -0.65
C GLU A 207 -5.99 -2.14 -1.66
N SER A 208 -5.88 -1.85 -2.96
CA SER A 208 -6.46 -2.65 -4.04
C SER A 208 -5.59 -3.89 -4.29
N PRO A 209 -6.06 -5.11 -4.01
CA PRO A 209 -5.36 -6.32 -4.42
C PRO A 209 -5.55 -6.48 -5.92
N GLY A 210 -4.53 -6.31 -6.75
CA GLY A 210 -4.59 -6.17 -8.22
C GLY A 210 -5.73 -6.93 -8.92
N VAL A 211 -5.44 -8.12 -9.45
CA VAL A 211 -6.45 -8.99 -10.08
C VAL A 211 -6.75 -10.17 -9.16
N VAL A 212 -8.02 -10.40 -8.83
CA VAL A 212 -8.44 -11.63 -8.13
C VAL A 212 -8.92 -12.64 -9.15
N MET A 213 -8.30 -13.82 -9.13
CA MET A 213 -8.68 -14.97 -9.95
C MET A 213 -9.77 -15.76 -9.23
N LEU A 214 -11.02 -15.57 -9.62
CA LEU A 214 -12.15 -16.34 -9.10
C LEU A 214 -12.39 -17.60 -9.93
N LYS A 215 -12.60 -18.75 -9.27
CA LYS A 215 -13.16 -19.93 -9.93
C LYS A 215 -14.67 -19.75 -10.10
N GLY A 216 -15.10 -19.46 -11.32
CA GLY A 216 -16.52 -19.46 -11.68
C GLY A 216 -17.06 -20.87 -11.92
N ILE A 217 -18.11 -21.25 -11.18
CA ILE A 217 -19.01 -22.38 -11.50
C ILE A 217 -19.91 -21.94 -12.66
N THR A 218 -19.35 -21.76 -13.84
CA THR A 218 -20.15 -21.70 -15.08
C THR A 218 -20.08 -23.07 -15.72
N LYS A 219 -21.20 -23.80 -15.70
CA LYS A 219 -21.45 -25.08 -16.41
C LYS A 219 -20.40 -25.41 -17.48
N GLY A 220 -19.32 -26.10 -17.10
CA GLY A 220 -18.32 -26.64 -18.02
C GLY A 220 -17.33 -25.66 -18.67
N LYS A 221 -17.28 -24.38 -18.30
CA LYS A 221 -16.22 -23.45 -18.73
C LYS A 221 -15.69 -22.66 -17.55
N VAL A 222 -14.42 -22.88 -17.22
CA VAL A 222 -13.66 -22.01 -16.32
C VAL A 222 -13.55 -20.65 -17.02
N SER A 223 -14.40 -19.70 -16.63
CA SER A 223 -14.28 -18.31 -17.05
C SER A 223 -13.60 -17.56 -15.92
N THR A 224 -12.31 -17.27 -16.09
CA THR A 224 -11.57 -16.30 -15.28
C THR A 224 -12.01 -14.91 -15.71
N THR A 225 -13.00 -14.33 -15.05
CA THR A 225 -13.31 -12.91 -15.24
C THR A 225 -12.34 -12.09 -14.42
N THR A 226 -11.33 -11.53 -15.08
CA THR A 226 -10.45 -10.49 -14.56
C THR A 226 -11.30 -9.24 -14.30
N ARG A 227 -11.64 -8.95 -13.04
CA ARG A 227 -12.24 -7.66 -12.68
C ARG A 227 -11.25 -6.88 -11.84
N HIS A 228 -11.16 -5.58 -12.12
CA HIS A 228 -10.41 -4.66 -11.29
C HIS A 228 -11.05 -4.61 -9.89
N ASN A 229 -10.22 -4.74 -8.86
CA ASN A 229 -10.67 -4.77 -7.48
C ASN A 229 -10.61 -3.39 -6.87
N ALA A 230 -11.70 -2.64 -6.99
CA ALA A 230 -11.81 -1.34 -6.36
C ALA A 230 -12.00 -1.48 -4.84
N TRP A 231 -11.30 -0.61 -4.10
CA TRP A 231 -11.44 -0.43 -2.64
C TRP A 231 -11.68 1.06 -2.32
N GLY A 232 -12.89 1.44 -1.93
CA GLY A 232 -13.25 2.83 -1.63
C GLY A 232 -13.33 3.78 -2.85
N GLY A 233 -12.63 3.53 -3.96
CA GLY A 233 -12.79 4.30 -5.21
C GLY A 233 -12.40 5.78 -5.10
N GLY A 234 -11.34 6.06 -4.33
CA GLY A 234 -10.93 7.40 -3.94
C GLY A 234 -10.57 8.31 -5.10
N PHE A 235 -11.12 9.53 -5.06
CA PHE A 235 -10.75 10.65 -5.92
C PHE A 235 -10.72 11.94 -5.10
N ALA A 236 -9.64 12.71 -5.23
CA ALA A 236 -9.49 14.01 -4.60
C ALA A 236 -9.43 15.10 -5.67
N THR A 237 -10.13 16.19 -5.41
CA THR A 237 -9.91 17.46 -6.09
C THR A 237 -9.42 18.49 -5.08
N THR A 238 -9.10 19.69 -5.55
CA THR A 238 -8.80 20.82 -4.67
C THR A 238 -9.98 21.24 -3.78
N GLN A 239 -11.21 20.77 -4.08
CA GLN A 239 -12.44 21.21 -3.41
C GLN A 239 -13.18 20.10 -2.67
N GLU A 240 -12.93 18.84 -3.00
CA GLU A 240 -13.67 17.70 -2.43
C GLU A 240 -12.86 16.40 -2.40
N LEU A 241 -13.05 15.62 -1.33
CA LEU A 241 -12.70 14.20 -1.27
C LEU A 241 -13.94 13.39 -1.60
N LYS A 242 -13.79 12.41 -2.49
CA LYS A 242 -14.83 11.44 -2.84
C LYS A 242 -14.29 10.04 -2.62
N GLY A 243 -15.08 9.23 -1.90
CA GLY A 243 -14.71 7.85 -1.58
C GLY A 243 -13.35 7.74 -0.89
N GLY A 244 -12.61 6.68 -1.24
CA GLY A 244 -11.23 6.44 -0.81
C GLY A 244 -11.10 5.70 0.51
N ILE A 245 -9.95 5.88 1.14
CA ILE A 245 -9.56 5.14 2.33
C ILE A 245 -9.01 6.13 3.34
N TYR A 246 -9.56 6.09 4.55
CA TYR A 246 -9.09 6.90 5.67
C TYR A 246 -8.31 6.01 6.61
N MET A 247 -7.14 6.45 7.07
CA MET A 247 -6.29 5.73 8.02
C MET A 247 -5.82 6.64 9.14
N ALA A 248 -5.72 6.11 10.35
CA ALA A 248 -5.10 6.78 11.49
C ALA A 248 -4.43 5.78 12.41
N SER A 249 -3.42 6.24 13.14
CA SER A 249 -2.72 5.47 14.17
C SER A 249 -2.41 6.37 15.36
N ASN A 250 -2.50 5.86 16.58
CA ASN A 250 -2.05 6.59 17.78
C ASN A 250 -0.52 6.57 17.95
N VAL A 251 0.18 5.74 17.16
CA VAL A 251 1.66 5.64 17.14
C VAL A 251 2.22 6.34 15.91
N PRO A 252 3.15 7.31 16.07
CA PRO A 252 3.79 8.00 14.95
C PRO A 252 4.80 7.09 14.26
N ASN A 253 5.20 7.43 13.03
CA ASN A 253 6.24 6.70 12.29
C ASN A 253 5.93 5.20 12.11
N SER A 254 4.65 4.81 12.18
CA SER A 254 4.22 3.42 12.06
C SER A 254 3.81 3.03 10.64
N CYS A 255 3.76 4.00 9.73
CA CYS A 255 3.43 3.83 8.33
C CYS A 255 4.06 4.95 7.52
N LYS A 256 4.45 4.66 6.28
CA LYS A 256 4.80 5.67 5.29
C LYS A 256 3.94 5.54 4.04
N VAL A 257 3.71 6.64 3.36
CA VAL A 257 2.89 6.75 2.15
C VAL A 257 3.63 7.58 1.11
N TRP A 258 3.48 7.22 -0.16
CA TRP A 258 4.08 7.96 -1.28
C TRP A 258 3.03 8.76 -2.03
N ASN A 259 3.34 10.00 -2.43
CA ASN A 259 2.45 10.83 -3.26
C ASN A 259 2.40 10.38 -4.72
N CYS A 260 2.05 9.13 -4.97
CA CYS A 260 1.89 8.60 -6.30
C CYS A 260 0.77 7.57 -6.34
N LYS A 261 0.39 7.18 -7.55
CA LYS A 261 -0.63 6.18 -7.81
C LYS A 261 -0.11 5.14 -8.77
N ILE A 262 -0.36 3.88 -8.44
CA ILE A 262 -0.11 2.77 -9.35
C ILE A 262 -1.27 2.72 -10.35
N LEU A 263 -0.98 2.86 -11.63
CA LEU A 263 -2.00 2.89 -12.67
C LEU A 263 -2.69 1.51 -12.81
N PRO A 264 -4.02 1.47 -13.00
CA PRO A 264 -4.76 0.23 -13.25
C PRO A 264 -4.43 -0.34 -14.65
N PRO A 265 -4.44 -1.66 -14.84
CA PRO A 265 -4.10 -2.28 -16.12
C PRO A 265 -4.93 -1.70 -17.28
N ASP A 266 -4.36 -1.72 -18.47
CA ASP A 266 -5.04 -1.35 -19.71
C ASP A 266 -5.19 -2.57 -20.62
N ASP A 267 -5.88 -2.42 -21.75
CA ASP A 267 -6.17 -3.52 -22.69
C ASP A 267 -4.91 -4.26 -23.18
N ASN A 268 -3.73 -3.64 -23.08
CA ASN A 268 -2.48 -4.16 -23.61
C ASN A 268 -1.47 -4.53 -22.52
N SER A 269 -1.79 -4.36 -21.23
CA SER A 269 -0.83 -4.61 -20.17
C SER A 269 -1.46 -5.19 -18.89
N PRO A 270 -0.80 -6.18 -18.25
CA PRO A 270 -1.28 -6.76 -17.01
C PRO A 270 -1.22 -5.74 -15.86
N ASP A 271 -1.80 -6.11 -14.71
CA ASP A 271 -1.59 -5.31 -13.50
C ASP A 271 -0.16 -5.55 -12.99
N VAL A 272 0.48 -4.50 -12.48
CA VAL A 272 1.77 -4.60 -11.77
C VAL A 272 1.60 -4.83 -10.29
N ILE A 273 0.37 -4.69 -9.77
CA ILE A 273 0.06 -5.02 -8.39
C ILE A 273 -0.07 -6.54 -8.25
N GLY A 274 0.77 -7.09 -7.38
CA GLY A 274 0.81 -8.50 -7.05
C GLY A 274 -0.30 -8.92 -6.09
N GLU A 275 -0.13 -10.11 -5.52
CA GLU A 275 -1.07 -10.67 -4.56
C GLU A 275 -1.18 -9.77 -3.32
N HIS A 276 -2.40 -9.63 -2.79
CA HIS A 276 -2.70 -8.80 -1.61
C HIS A 276 -2.24 -7.34 -1.69
N GLY A 277 -2.02 -6.81 -2.90
CA GLY A 277 -1.60 -5.42 -3.09
C GLY A 277 -0.08 -5.24 -3.16
N ASP A 278 0.71 -6.32 -3.15
CA ASP A 278 2.18 -6.26 -3.14
C ASP A 278 2.74 -5.51 -4.37
N ILE A 279 3.62 -4.55 -4.09
CA ILE A 279 4.33 -3.76 -5.09
C ILE A 279 5.81 -3.57 -4.71
N GLU A 280 6.39 -4.48 -3.93
CA GLU A 280 7.78 -4.39 -3.49
C GLU A 280 8.78 -4.24 -4.66
N GLN A 281 8.49 -4.87 -5.81
CA GLN A 281 9.22 -4.71 -7.08
C GLN A 281 9.30 -3.27 -7.58
N LEU A 282 8.40 -2.39 -7.13
CA LEU A 282 8.35 -0.99 -7.53
C LEU A 282 9.14 -0.06 -6.60
N ARG A 283 9.68 -0.55 -5.46
CA ARG A 283 10.36 0.28 -4.44
C ARG A 283 11.36 1.28 -5.02
N ALA A 284 12.19 0.82 -5.94
CA ALA A 284 13.26 1.63 -6.56
C ALA A 284 12.75 2.71 -7.54
N PHE A 285 11.47 2.70 -7.90
CA PHE A 285 10.86 3.66 -8.83
C PHE A 285 9.87 4.60 -8.14
N LEU A 286 9.53 4.36 -6.87
CA LEU A 286 8.69 5.28 -6.11
C LEU A 286 9.42 6.62 -5.94
N PRO A 287 8.67 7.73 -5.78
CA PRO A 287 9.25 9.03 -5.47
C PRO A 287 10.21 8.95 -4.27
N SER A 288 11.30 9.70 -4.33
CA SER A 288 12.24 9.81 -3.21
C SER A 288 11.60 10.50 -2.00
N SER A 289 10.65 11.39 -2.24
CA SER A 289 9.79 11.96 -1.20
C SER A 289 8.71 10.96 -0.79
N CYS A 290 8.57 10.78 0.52
CA CYS A 290 7.45 10.07 1.13
C CYS A 290 7.02 10.81 2.39
N GLU A 291 5.77 10.60 2.79
CA GLU A 291 5.23 11.08 4.04
C GLU A 291 5.29 9.93 5.05
N VAL A 292 5.92 10.19 6.20
CA VAL A 292 5.86 9.30 7.36
C VAL A 292 4.69 9.75 8.22
N MET A 293 3.73 8.86 8.47
CA MET A 293 2.47 9.24 9.11
C MET A 293 2.68 9.63 10.59
N ASP A 294 2.12 10.78 10.94
CA ASP A 294 2.04 11.31 12.30
C ASP A 294 1.04 10.51 13.14
N ALA A 295 1.27 10.49 14.45
CA ALA A 295 0.27 10.01 15.39
C ALA A 295 -0.96 10.91 15.39
N ASN A 296 -2.12 10.32 15.61
CA ASN A 296 -3.36 11.05 15.86
C ASN A 296 -3.79 11.96 14.71
N ILE A 297 -3.35 11.69 13.48
CA ILE A 297 -3.82 12.38 12.27
C ILE A 297 -4.53 11.37 11.38
N VAL A 298 -5.66 11.78 10.81
CA VAL A 298 -6.34 11.00 9.78
C VAL A 298 -5.76 11.35 8.42
N TYR A 299 -5.33 10.34 7.69
CA TYR A 299 -4.86 10.43 6.32
C TYR A 299 -5.91 9.84 5.40
N TRP A 300 -6.21 10.52 4.30
CA TRP A 300 -6.97 9.98 3.19
C TRP A 300 -6.03 9.55 2.07
N LEU A 301 -6.33 8.43 1.43
CA LEU A 301 -5.58 7.88 0.30
C LEU A 301 -6.48 7.15 -0.69
N THR A 302 -6.00 7.01 -1.92
CA THR A 302 -6.64 6.16 -2.94
C THR A 302 -6.27 4.69 -2.71
N ASP A 303 -7.06 3.76 -3.24
CA ASP A 303 -6.76 2.33 -3.14
C ASP A 303 -5.48 1.88 -3.85
N ARG A 304 -4.94 2.70 -4.73
CA ARG A 304 -3.70 2.42 -5.46
C ARG A 304 -2.55 3.33 -5.05
N THR A 305 -2.67 3.99 -3.90
CA THR A 305 -1.59 4.77 -3.28
C THR A 305 -0.64 3.83 -2.54
N PRO A 306 0.66 3.78 -2.90
CA PRO A 306 1.65 2.98 -2.19
C PRO A 306 1.80 3.41 -0.74
N HIS A 307 1.82 2.42 0.16
CA HIS A 307 2.13 2.62 1.57
C HIS A 307 2.81 1.38 2.15
N GLU A 308 3.49 1.54 3.28
CA GLU A 308 4.26 0.49 3.94
C GLU A 308 4.15 0.64 5.45
N ALA A 309 3.80 -0.45 6.13
CA ALA A 309 3.85 -0.51 7.59
C ALA A 309 5.32 -0.53 8.04
N LEU A 310 5.67 0.34 8.98
CA LEU A 310 7.04 0.50 9.46
C LEU A 310 7.24 -0.24 10.80
N PRO A 311 8.37 -0.95 10.98
CA PRO A 311 8.75 -1.50 12.26
C PRO A 311 8.79 -0.42 13.35
N LEU A 312 8.21 -0.69 14.52
CA LEU A 312 8.21 0.29 15.60
C LEU A 312 9.58 0.42 16.25
N SER A 313 10.00 1.65 16.56
CA SER A 313 11.26 1.91 17.27
C SER A 313 11.25 1.42 18.72
N GLU A 314 10.06 1.33 19.31
CA GLU A 314 9.80 0.89 20.69
C GLU A 314 8.53 0.04 20.74
N GLY A 315 8.48 -0.91 21.69
CA GLY A 315 7.30 -1.73 21.90
C GLY A 315 6.20 -0.95 22.60
N THR A 316 5.01 -0.90 22.03
CA THR A 316 3.91 -0.06 22.54
C THR A 316 2.55 -0.63 22.19
N TYR A 317 1.52 -0.12 22.86
CA TYR A 317 0.14 -0.45 22.53
C TYR A 317 -0.36 0.45 21.40
N ARG A 318 -0.62 -0.14 20.23
CA ARG A 318 -1.02 0.56 19.01
C ARG A 318 -2.50 0.35 18.72
N GLN A 319 -3.19 1.46 18.48
CA GLN A 319 -4.53 1.52 17.94
C GLN A 319 -4.44 2.01 16.49
N PHE A 320 -4.98 1.22 15.56
CA PHE A 320 -5.03 1.51 14.14
C PHE A 320 -6.49 1.53 13.67
N VAL A 321 -6.88 2.59 12.98
CA VAL A 321 -8.22 2.73 12.38
C VAL A 321 -8.07 2.85 10.87
N ARG A 322 -8.91 2.11 10.13
CA ARG A 322 -9.07 2.27 8.70
C ARG A 322 -10.54 2.25 8.30
N VAL A 323 -10.97 3.22 7.50
CA VAL A 323 -12.29 3.27 6.89
C VAL A 323 -12.13 3.17 5.39
N VAL A 324 -12.67 2.12 4.78
CA VAL A 324 -12.82 2.01 3.32
C VAL A 324 -14.24 2.44 2.98
N THR A 325 -14.40 3.39 2.07
CA THR A 325 -15.73 3.86 1.66
C THR A 325 -16.43 2.86 0.76
N SER A 326 -17.58 3.23 0.19
CA SER A 326 -18.54 2.25 -0.36
C SER A 326 -18.09 1.40 -1.54
N GLN A 327 -17.13 1.86 -2.34
CA GLN A 327 -16.73 1.17 -3.56
C GLN A 327 -15.80 -0.02 -3.26
N LEU A 328 -16.35 -1.11 -2.73
CA LEU A 328 -15.62 -2.35 -2.47
C LEU A 328 -16.10 -3.44 -3.43
N THR A 329 -15.19 -4.05 -4.20
CA THR A 329 -15.57 -5.10 -5.17
C THR A 329 -15.81 -6.46 -4.48
N TYR A 330 -14.93 -6.84 -3.54
CA TYR A 330 -14.97 -8.13 -2.87
C TYR A 330 -14.88 -7.99 -1.35
N TRP A 331 -15.69 -8.76 -0.63
CA TRP A 331 -15.66 -8.85 0.82
C TRP A 331 -15.51 -10.31 1.25
N HIS A 332 -14.44 -10.64 1.98
CA HIS A 332 -14.11 -12.01 2.36
C HIS A 332 -14.74 -12.38 3.70
N GLU A 333 -15.76 -13.23 3.68
CA GLU A 333 -16.58 -13.54 4.86
C GLU A 333 -15.80 -14.21 5.99
N GLU A 334 -14.85 -15.08 5.66
CA GLU A 334 -14.04 -15.80 6.66
C GLU A 334 -12.93 -14.95 7.27
N HIS A 335 -12.62 -13.79 6.68
CA HIS A 335 -11.53 -12.92 7.11
C HIS A 335 -11.99 -11.55 7.58
N ASN A 336 -13.27 -11.21 7.39
CA ASN A 336 -13.82 -9.91 7.74
C ASN A 336 -14.87 -10.06 8.86
N THR A 337 -14.96 -9.06 9.71
CA THR A 337 -15.86 -9.03 10.86
C THR A 337 -17.29 -8.72 10.41
N LYS A 338 -18.25 -9.58 10.77
CA LYS A 338 -19.67 -9.31 10.53
C LYS A 338 -20.18 -8.21 11.46
N ASN A 339 -21.08 -7.35 10.96
CA ASN A 339 -21.73 -6.37 11.81
C ASN A 339 -22.82 -7.06 12.67
N PRO A 340 -22.76 -6.98 14.01
CA PRO A 340 -23.72 -7.65 14.90
C PRO A 340 -25.13 -7.03 14.85
N LEU A 341 -25.28 -5.84 14.28
CA LEU A 341 -26.56 -5.16 14.08
C LEU A 341 -27.15 -5.42 12.68
N GLY A 342 -26.58 -6.36 11.92
CA GLY A 342 -27.16 -6.90 10.70
C GLY A 342 -26.87 -6.14 9.41
N VAL A 343 -25.94 -5.18 9.42
CA VAL A 343 -25.47 -4.56 8.17
C VAL A 343 -24.66 -5.58 7.37
N VAL A 344 -24.93 -5.65 6.07
CA VAL A 344 -24.22 -6.50 5.10
C VAL A 344 -23.61 -5.65 4.00
N PRO A 345 -22.59 -6.13 3.27
CA PRO A 345 -22.10 -5.48 2.06
C PRO A 345 -23.22 -5.20 1.06
N ASP A 346 -23.12 -4.10 0.31
CA ASP A 346 -24.13 -3.77 -0.71
C ASP A 346 -24.06 -4.79 -1.87
N PRO A 347 -25.11 -5.60 -2.09
CA PRO A 347 -25.07 -6.69 -3.07
C PRO A 347 -24.99 -6.22 -4.53
N ASN A 348 -25.26 -4.93 -4.80
CA ASN A 348 -25.20 -4.37 -6.15
C ASN A 348 -23.76 -4.08 -6.61
N ILE A 349 -22.85 -3.84 -5.66
CA ILE A 349 -21.47 -3.42 -5.93
C ILE A 349 -20.43 -4.35 -5.32
N THR A 350 -20.73 -4.99 -4.18
CA THR A 350 -19.81 -5.85 -3.44
C THR A 350 -20.24 -7.31 -3.50
N LYS A 351 -19.34 -8.18 -3.95
CA LYS A 351 -19.52 -9.62 -3.95
C LYS A 351 -18.91 -10.23 -2.69
N ILE A 352 -19.67 -11.09 -2.01
CA ILE A 352 -19.19 -11.83 -0.84
C ILE A 352 -18.43 -13.07 -1.31
N ILE A 353 -17.19 -13.21 -0.83
CA ILE A 353 -16.31 -14.34 -1.11
C ILE A 353 -16.24 -15.22 0.14
N LYS A 354 -16.49 -16.53 -0.03
CA LYS A 354 -16.23 -17.57 0.98
C LYS A 354 -14.95 -18.31 0.65
N GLY A 355 -14.34 -18.94 1.65
CA GLY A 355 -13.01 -19.55 1.57
C GLY A 355 -11.88 -18.64 2.03
N SER A 356 -10.71 -19.24 2.19
CA SER A 356 -9.51 -18.55 2.64
C SER A 356 -8.95 -17.67 1.53
N LYS A 357 -8.75 -16.39 1.82
CA LYS A 357 -8.10 -15.45 0.90
C LYS A 357 -6.63 -15.78 0.63
N PHE A 358 -6.03 -16.61 1.48
CA PHE A 358 -4.64 -17.09 1.36
C PHE A 358 -4.55 -18.43 0.62
N ASP A 359 -5.70 -19.04 0.29
CA ASP A 359 -5.77 -20.23 -0.53
C ASP A 359 -6.78 -19.99 -1.66
N GLY A 360 -6.26 -19.51 -2.79
CA GLY A 360 -7.06 -19.24 -3.99
C GLY A 360 -7.82 -20.46 -4.51
N SER A 361 -7.46 -21.68 -4.10
CA SER A 361 -8.21 -22.89 -4.47
C SER A 361 -9.53 -23.05 -3.72
N SER A 362 -9.66 -22.39 -2.56
CA SER A 362 -10.82 -22.44 -1.66
C SER A 362 -11.83 -21.30 -1.87
N CYS A 363 -11.46 -20.24 -2.58
CA CYS A 363 -12.30 -19.06 -2.78
C CYS A 363 -13.44 -19.27 -3.80
N TYR A 364 -14.68 -18.95 -3.41
CA TYR A 364 -15.83 -18.91 -4.33
C TYR A 364 -16.79 -17.75 -4.02
N VAL A 365 -17.43 -17.22 -5.06
CA VAL A 365 -18.42 -16.14 -4.95
C VAL A 365 -19.74 -16.72 -4.45
N VAL A 366 -20.32 -16.07 -3.45
CA VAL A 366 -21.71 -16.28 -3.07
C VAL A 366 -22.55 -15.28 -3.86
N ASP A 367 -23.25 -15.75 -4.88
CA ASP A 367 -24.32 -14.92 -5.47
C ASP A 367 -25.47 -14.84 -4.45
N PRO A 368 -26.00 -13.62 -4.19
CA PRO A 368 -27.07 -13.41 -3.23
C PRO A 368 -28.38 -14.10 -3.59
#